data_AF-U6DI15-F1
#
_entry.id   AF-U6DI15-F1
#
_cell.length_a   1.000
_cell.length_b   1.000
_cell.length_c   1.000
_cell.angle_alpha   90.00
_cell.angle_beta   90.00
_cell.angle_gamma   90.00
#
_symmetry.space_group_name_H-M   'P 1'
#
loop_
_entity.id
_entity.type
_entity.pdbx_description
1 polymer ?
#
loop_
_entity_poly.entity_id
_entity_poly.type
_entity_poly.pdbx_seq_one_letter_code
_entity_poly.pdbx_strand_id
1 'polypeptide(L)'
;RNTIQITVTACCCSHLFVLQLVHRPSVRSVLQGLLKKRLLPAEHCITKIKRNFSSVAASSGNTTLNGEDGVEQTAIKVSLKCPITFRRIQLPARGHDCKHVQCFDLESYLQLNCERGTWRCPVCNKTALLEGLEVDQYMWGILNAIQHSEFEEVTIDPTCSWRPVPIKSDLHIKDDPDGIPSKRFKTMSPSQMIMPNVMEMIAALGPGPSPYPLPPPPGGTSSNDYSNQGNNYQGHGNFDFPHGNPGGTSMNDFMHGPPQLS
;
A
#
# COMPACT_ATOMS: atom_id res chain seq x y z
N ARG A 1 41.26 -4.02 -5.58
CA ARG A 1 41.02 -5.47 -5.42
C ARG A 1 40.18 -5.66 -4.17
N ASN A 2 39.01 -6.30 -4.26
CA ASN A 2 38.20 -6.64 -3.08
C ASN A 2 38.66 -8.01 -2.57
N THR A 3 38.94 -8.13 -1.28
CA THR A 3 39.39 -9.38 -0.66
C THR A 3 38.46 -9.71 0.50
N ILE A 4 37.90 -10.93 0.51
CA ILE A 4 37.10 -11.47 1.62
C ILE A 4 37.92 -12.61 2.22
N GLN A 5 38.21 -12.55 3.52
CA GLN A 5 38.95 -13.57 4.24
C GLN A 5 38.02 -14.19 5.30
N ILE A 6 37.88 -15.52 5.27
CA ILE A 6 37.04 -16.28 6.20
C ILE A 6 37.97 -17.24 6.95
N THR A 7 37.96 -17.18 8.28
CA THR A 7 38.77 -18.06 9.13
C THR A 7 37.82 -18.85 10.03
N VAL A 8 37.93 -20.18 10.01
CA VAL A 8 37.15 -21.07 10.86
C VAL A 8 38.13 -21.89 11.69
N THR A 9 38.04 -21.78 13.02
CA THR A 9 39.06 -22.33 13.94
C THR A 9 38.73 -23.73 14.47
N ALA A 10 37.46 -24.14 14.50
CA ALA A 10 37.04 -25.50 14.84
C ALA A 10 35.56 -25.70 14.49
N CYS A 11 35.24 -26.52 13.48
CA CYS A 11 33.88 -27.02 13.29
C CYS A 11 33.88 -28.30 12.46
N CYS A 12 33.09 -29.30 12.85
CA CYS A 12 32.90 -30.57 12.14
C CYS A 12 31.89 -30.45 10.99
N CYS A 13 31.38 -29.25 10.70
CA CYS A 13 30.29 -29.02 9.76
C CYS A 13 30.78 -28.49 8.41
N SER A 14 30.12 -28.92 7.34
CA SER A 14 30.25 -28.32 6.00
C SER A 14 29.57 -26.94 5.98
N HIS A 15 30.27 -25.94 5.45
CA HIS A 15 29.74 -24.58 5.28
C HIS A 15 29.71 -24.22 3.79
N LEU A 16 28.69 -23.48 3.37
CA LEU A 16 28.58 -22.89 2.03
C LEU A 16 28.55 -21.37 2.17
N PHE A 17 29.48 -20.68 1.52
CA PHE A 17 29.52 -19.22 1.45
C PHE A 17 29.13 -18.78 0.04
N VAL A 18 28.21 -17.81 -0.05
CA VAL A 18 27.76 -17.25 -1.33
C VAL A 18 27.93 -15.74 -1.26
N LEU A 19 28.59 -15.17 -2.28
CA LEU A 19 28.63 -13.73 -2.50
C LEU A 19 27.68 -13.40 -3.66
N GLN A 20 26.68 -12.58 -3.38
CA GLN A 20 25.70 -12.19 -4.39
C GLN A 20 25.51 -10.67 -4.38
N LEU A 21 25.45 -10.10 -5.57
CA LEU A 21 24.95 -8.74 -5.75
C LEU A 21 23.42 -8.78 -5.72
N VAL A 22 22.82 -8.07 -4.77
CA VAL A 22 21.37 -8.02 -4.61
C VAL A 22 20.85 -6.61 -4.82
N HIS A 23 19.68 -6.49 -5.44
CA HIS A 23 18.94 -5.24 -5.51
C HIS A 23 18.02 -5.12 -4.31
N ARG A 24 18.18 -4.06 -3.51
CA ARG A 24 17.29 -3.74 -2.39
C ARG A 24 16.34 -2.62 -2.81
N PRO A 25 15.07 -2.92 -3.17
CA PRO A 25 14.13 -1.88 -3.54
C PRO A 25 13.85 -0.96 -2.35
N SER A 26 13.58 0.32 -2.62
CA SER A 26 13.14 1.25 -1.59
C SER A 26 11.73 0.91 -1.11
N VAL A 27 11.41 1.24 0.15
CA VAL A 27 10.05 1.08 0.72
C VAL A 27 8.99 1.68 -0.20
N ARG A 28 9.28 2.86 -0.74
CA ARG A 28 8.43 3.55 -1.71
C ARG A 28 8.15 2.75 -2.98
N SER A 29 9.18 2.13 -3.59
CA SER A 29 9.00 1.29 -4.77
C SER A 29 8.13 0.08 -4.47
N VAL A 30 8.33 -0.52 -3.29
CA VAL A 30 7.52 -1.64 -2.81
C VAL A 30 6.06 -1.21 -2.58
N LEU A 31 5.82 -0.05 -1.95
CA LEU A 31 4.48 0.52 -1.74
C LEU A 31 3.72 0.70 -3.06
N GLN A 32 4.36 1.30 -4.06
CA GLN A 32 3.77 1.47 -5.39
C GLN A 32 3.42 0.13 -6.04
N GLY A 33 4.29 -0.87 -5.89
CA GLY A 33 4.06 -2.23 -6.37
C GLY A 33 2.84 -2.90 -5.71
N LEU A 34 2.73 -2.77 -4.39
CA LEU A 34 1.62 -3.34 -3.62
C LEU A 34 0.29 -2.64 -3.95
N LEU A 35 0.27 -1.30 -4.01
CA LEU A 35 -0.93 -0.55 -4.41
C LEU A 35 -1.46 -0.99 -5.79
N LYS A 36 -0.56 -1.26 -6.73
CA LYS A 36 -0.94 -1.70 -8.09
C LYS A 36 -1.38 -3.16 -8.16
N LYS A 37 -0.74 -4.06 -7.40
CA LYS A 37 -0.85 -5.52 -7.60
C LYS A 37 -1.59 -6.26 -6.48
N ARG A 38 -1.84 -5.59 -5.37
CA ARG A 38 -2.34 -6.17 -4.11
C ARG A 38 -3.42 -5.31 -3.46
N LEU A 39 -4.10 -4.46 -4.22
CA LEU A 39 -5.34 -3.86 -3.76
C LEU A 39 -6.42 -4.96 -3.64
N LEU A 40 -6.98 -5.11 -2.44
CA LEU A 40 -8.14 -5.95 -2.21
C LEU A 40 -9.41 -5.11 -2.42
N PRO A 41 -10.24 -5.40 -3.43
CA PRO A 41 -11.44 -4.63 -3.71
C PRO A 41 -12.40 -4.60 -2.53
N ALA A 42 -13.19 -3.53 -2.41
CA ALA A 42 -14.11 -3.33 -1.30
C ALA A 42 -15.09 -4.50 -1.13
N GLU A 43 -15.57 -5.08 -2.23
CA GLU A 43 -16.49 -6.23 -2.24
C GLU A 43 -15.85 -7.47 -1.58
N HIS A 44 -14.57 -7.71 -1.86
CA HIS A 44 -13.82 -8.80 -1.25
C HIS A 44 -13.52 -8.52 0.23
N CYS A 45 -13.23 -7.25 0.59
CA CYS A 45 -13.05 -6.83 1.97
C CYS A 45 -14.32 -7.08 2.79
N ILE A 46 -15.47 -6.65 2.27
CA ILE A 46 -16.82 -6.86 2.85
C ILE A 46 -17.09 -8.35 3.03
N THR A 47 -16.76 -9.18 2.03
CA THR A 47 -16.92 -10.63 2.14
C THR A 47 -16.07 -11.22 3.27
N LYS A 48 -14.82 -10.75 3.46
CA LYS A 48 -13.99 -11.14 4.61
C LYS A 48 -14.59 -10.69 5.94
N ILE A 49 -15.18 -9.48 6.00
CA ILE A 49 -15.83 -8.96 7.22
C ILE A 49 -17.08 -9.79 7.56
N LYS A 50 -17.96 -10.07 6.60
CA LYS A 50 -19.17 -10.89 6.81
C LYS A 50 -18.83 -12.28 7.37
N ARG A 51 -17.73 -12.89 6.94
CA ARG A 51 -17.25 -14.17 7.50
C ARG A 51 -16.89 -14.11 8.98
N ASN A 52 -16.49 -12.94 9.52
CA ASN A 52 -16.23 -12.80 10.97
C ASN A 52 -17.54 -12.97 11.76
N PHE A 53 -18.61 -12.31 11.33
CA PHE A 53 -19.93 -12.43 11.96
C PHE A 53 -20.47 -13.86 11.91
N SER A 54 -20.32 -14.56 10.77
CA SER A 54 -20.75 -15.96 10.66
C SER A 54 -19.87 -16.94 11.45
N SER A 55 -18.56 -16.70 11.53
CA SER A 55 -17.63 -17.57 12.27
C SER A 55 -17.88 -17.51 13.77
N VAL A 56 -18.24 -16.35 14.31
CA VAL A 56 -18.57 -16.20 15.73
C VAL A 56 -19.85 -16.96 16.07
N ALA A 57 -20.90 -16.85 15.23
CA ALA A 57 -22.14 -17.62 15.40
C ALA A 57 -21.91 -19.14 15.37
N ALA A 58 -21.03 -19.64 14.50
CA ALA A 58 -20.72 -21.07 14.40
C ALA A 58 -19.86 -21.60 15.57
N SER A 59 -19.03 -20.75 16.18
CA SER A 59 -18.14 -21.16 17.28
C SER A 59 -18.89 -21.31 18.61
N SER A 60 -19.96 -20.55 18.81
CA SER A 60 -20.82 -20.63 19.99
C SER A 60 -21.77 -21.84 19.99
N GLY A 61 -21.90 -22.55 18.86
CA GLY A 61 -22.82 -23.69 18.71
C GLY A 61 -22.33 -25.02 19.28
N ASN A 62 -21.17 -25.07 19.98
CA ASN A 62 -20.59 -26.32 20.47
C ASN A 62 -20.54 -26.43 22.01
N THR A 63 -21.18 -25.52 22.74
CA THR A 63 -21.37 -25.61 24.19
C THR A 63 -22.86 -25.69 24.52
N THR A 64 -23.24 -26.87 25.01
CA THR A 64 -24.46 -27.21 25.75
C THR A 64 -25.77 -27.37 24.97
N LEU A 65 -26.26 -28.61 25.05
CA LEU A 65 -27.64 -29.02 24.94
C LEU A 65 -28.44 -28.29 26.04
N ASN A 66 -28.93 -27.08 25.78
CA ASN A 66 -30.12 -26.45 26.40
C ASN A 66 -30.26 -25.01 25.87
N GLY A 67 -31.52 -24.57 25.72
CA GLY A 67 -31.93 -23.38 24.99
C GLY A 67 -31.22 -22.05 25.29
N GLU A 68 -31.12 -21.26 24.21
CA GLU A 68 -31.57 -19.86 24.10
C GLU A 68 -30.70 -18.64 24.46
N ASP A 69 -29.37 -18.74 24.60
CA ASP A 69 -28.54 -17.51 24.72
C ASP A 69 -27.29 -17.50 23.83
N GLY A 70 -27.53 -17.57 22.51
CA GLY A 70 -26.48 -17.33 21.53
C GLY A 70 -26.17 -15.84 21.44
N VAL A 71 -25.02 -15.40 21.96
CA VAL A 71 -24.54 -14.02 21.76
C VAL A 71 -24.16 -13.82 20.29
N GLU A 72 -25.07 -13.23 19.52
CA GLU A 72 -24.78 -12.80 18.15
C GLU A 72 -23.94 -11.52 18.17
N GLN A 73 -22.83 -11.52 17.44
CA GLN A 73 -22.04 -10.30 17.28
C GLN A 73 -22.80 -9.30 16.40
N THR A 74 -23.39 -8.29 17.03
CA THR A 74 -24.19 -7.26 16.32
C THR A 74 -23.36 -6.14 15.71
N ALA A 75 -22.09 -6.02 16.09
CA ALA A 75 -21.13 -5.12 15.47
C ALA A 75 -19.67 -5.45 15.80
N ILE A 76 -18.76 -4.94 14.98
CA ILE A 76 -17.30 -4.97 15.18
C ILE A 76 -16.83 -3.52 15.35
N LYS A 77 -16.16 -3.24 16.46
CA LYS A 77 -15.45 -1.98 16.68
C LYS A 77 -14.04 -2.09 16.11
N VAL A 78 -13.62 -1.12 15.30
CA VAL A 78 -12.32 -1.09 14.63
C VAL A 78 -11.64 0.25 14.89
N SER A 79 -10.36 0.21 15.29
CA SER A 79 -9.56 1.42 15.43
C SER A 79 -9.03 1.89 14.07
N LEU A 80 -9.04 3.20 13.87
CA LEU A 80 -8.45 3.87 12.72
C LEU A 80 -6.97 4.20 12.96
N LYS A 81 -6.45 3.91 14.15
CA LYS A 81 -5.03 4.03 14.50
C LYS A 81 -4.28 2.76 14.15
N CYS A 82 -3.05 2.95 13.68
CA CYS A 82 -2.14 1.87 13.37
C CYS A 82 -1.61 1.25 14.68
N PRO A 83 -1.64 -0.08 14.85
CA PRO A 83 -1.10 -0.73 16.05
C PRO A 83 0.43 -0.61 16.20
N ILE A 84 1.14 -0.20 15.14
CA ILE A 84 2.60 0.00 15.16
C ILE A 84 2.95 1.40 15.64
N THR A 85 2.29 2.42 15.10
CA THR A 85 2.67 3.82 15.30
C THR A 85 1.73 4.58 16.21
N PHE A 86 0.57 4.01 16.55
CA PHE A 86 -0.55 4.65 17.26
C PHE A 86 -1.07 5.94 16.59
N ARG A 87 -0.63 6.21 15.35
CA ARG A 87 -1.11 7.31 14.51
C ARG A 87 -2.21 6.81 13.57
N ARG A 88 -3.00 7.72 13.03
CA ARG A 88 -4.03 7.40 12.04
C ARG A 88 -3.42 6.70 10.84
N ILE A 89 -4.00 5.55 10.48
CA ILE A 89 -3.60 4.77 9.31
C ILE A 89 -3.76 5.63 8.05
N GLN A 90 -2.71 5.72 7.23
CA GLN A 90 -2.78 6.40 5.93
C GLN A 90 -3.10 5.40 4.84
N LEU A 91 -2.44 4.25 4.87
CA LEU A 91 -2.65 3.19 3.91
C LEU A 91 -2.98 1.87 4.62
N PRO A 92 -4.26 1.49 4.71
CA PRO A 92 -4.66 0.31 5.47
C PRO A 92 -4.25 -0.95 4.74
N ALA A 93 -3.50 -1.80 5.43
CA ALA A 93 -3.13 -3.12 4.96
C ALA A 93 -3.36 -4.20 6.01
N ARG A 94 -3.44 -5.42 5.52
CA ARG A 94 -3.46 -6.65 6.32
C ARG A 94 -2.79 -7.78 5.53
N GLY A 95 -2.45 -8.87 6.21
CA GLY A 95 -2.02 -10.09 5.54
C GLY A 95 -3.21 -10.86 4.96
N HIS A 96 -2.98 -11.62 3.89
CA HIS A 96 -3.98 -12.41 3.20
C HIS A 96 -4.75 -13.36 4.15
N ASP A 97 -4.00 -14.04 5.03
CA ASP A 97 -4.51 -15.04 5.99
C ASP A 97 -5.04 -14.43 7.31
N CYS A 98 -5.04 -13.10 7.41
CA CYS A 98 -5.58 -12.40 8.56
C CYS A 98 -7.10 -12.51 8.57
N LYS A 99 -7.65 -13.04 9.68
CA LYS A 99 -9.10 -13.14 9.87
C LYS A 99 -9.71 -11.86 10.44
N HIS A 100 -8.93 -11.01 11.11
CA HIS A 100 -9.40 -9.77 11.72
C HIS A 100 -9.75 -8.68 10.70
N VAL A 101 -10.54 -7.71 11.14
CA VAL A 101 -10.89 -6.50 10.37
C VAL A 101 -9.86 -5.38 10.57
N GLN A 102 -9.24 -5.29 11.76
CA GLN A 102 -8.26 -4.25 12.09
C GLN A 102 -7.11 -4.23 11.06
N CYS A 103 -6.86 -3.07 10.46
CA CYS A 103 -5.73 -2.87 9.56
C CYS A 103 -4.54 -2.27 10.31
N PHE A 104 -3.37 -2.34 9.68
CA PHE A 104 -2.18 -1.58 10.07
C PHE A 104 -1.76 -0.66 8.93
N ASP A 105 -0.92 0.33 9.24
CA ASP A 105 -0.36 1.23 8.23
C ASP A 105 0.74 0.53 7.43
N LEU A 106 0.55 0.45 6.11
CA LEU A 106 1.42 -0.34 5.23
C LEU A 106 2.85 0.19 5.19
N GLU A 107 3.03 1.52 5.08
CA GLU A 107 4.36 2.12 5.04
C GLU A 107 5.12 1.85 6.32
N SER A 108 4.47 2.09 7.46
CA SER A 108 5.04 1.81 8.78
C SER A 108 5.42 0.33 8.95
N TYR A 109 4.59 -0.58 8.44
CA TYR A 109 4.86 -2.03 8.47
C TYR A 109 6.08 -2.41 7.61
N LEU A 110 6.22 -1.82 6.42
CA LEU A 110 7.37 -2.07 5.54
C LEU A 110 8.67 -1.51 6.16
N GLN A 111 8.63 -0.32 6.76
CA GLN A 111 9.77 0.25 7.49
C GLN A 111 10.20 -0.66 8.64
N LEU A 112 9.26 -1.10 9.48
CA LEU A 112 9.54 -2.01 10.60
C LEU A 112 10.21 -3.31 10.14
N ASN A 113 9.74 -3.91 9.05
CA ASN A 113 10.26 -5.18 8.56
C ASN A 113 11.55 -5.04 7.74
N CYS A 114 11.82 -3.85 7.17
CA CYS A 114 13.12 -3.55 6.60
C CYS A 114 14.23 -3.64 7.65
N GLU A 115 13.94 -3.23 8.89
CA GLU A 115 14.88 -3.27 10.02
C GLU A 115 14.91 -4.63 10.72
N ARG A 116 13.74 -5.19 11.07
CA ARG A 116 13.65 -6.37 11.94
C ARG A 116 13.52 -7.70 11.20
N GLY A 117 13.00 -7.71 9.97
CA GLY A 117 12.84 -8.92 9.16
C GLY A 117 11.89 -9.99 9.73
N THR A 118 11.00 -9.67 10.67
CA THR A 118 10.15 -10.66 11.36
C THR A 118 8.95 -11.12 10.55
N TRP A 119 8.39 -10.25 9.70
CA TRP A 119 7.24 -10.47 8.83
C TRP A 119 6.03 -11.12 9.50
N ARG A 120 5.64 -10.59 10.67
CA ARG A 120 4.45 -11.01 11.42
C ARG A 120 3.46 -9.87 11.56
N CYS A 121 2.18 -10.20 11.39
CA CYS A 121 1.07 -9.26 11.51
C CYS A 121 1.05 -8.66 12.93
N PRO A 122 1.04 -7.32 13.09
CA PRO A 122 1.03 -6.66 14.39
C PRO A 122 -0.29 -6.84 15.16
N VAL A 123 -1.34 -7.37 14.53
CA VAL A 123 -2.65 -7.59 15.14
C VAL A 123 -2.82 -9.02 15.64
N CYS A 124 -2.50 -10.02 14.80
CA CYS A 124 -2.76 -11.43 15.11
C CYS A 124 -1.51 -12.32 15.12
N ASN A 125 -0.32 -11.74 14.94
CA ASN A 125 0.98 -12.41 14.95
C ASN A 125 1.18 -13.51 13.89
N LYS A 126 0.21 -13.72 12.98
CA LYS A 126 0.36 -14.60 11.82
C LYS A 126 1.42 -14.07 10.86
N THR A 127 2.03 -14.98 10.10
CA THR A 127 2.93 -14.64 9.00
C THR A 127 2.24 -13.69 8.01
N ALA A 128 2.92 -12.60 7.65
CA ALA A 128 2.44 -11.59 6.72
C ALA A 128 3.63 -11.11 5.86
N LEU A 129 4.09 -12.00 4.99
CA LEU A 129 5.16 -11.74 4.03
C LEU A 129 4.71 -10.73 2.98
N LEU A 130 5.67 -10.10 2.31
CA LEU A 130 5.44 -9.04 1.34
C LEU A 130 4.43 -9.45 0.25
N GLU A 131 4.56 -10.65 -0.29
CA GLU A 131 3.70 -11.20 -1.34
C GLU A 131 2.26 -11.45 -0.91
N GLY A 132 2.05 -11.64 0.39
CA GLY A 132 0.75 -11.89 1.02
C GLY A 132 0.15 -10.65 1.67
N LEU A 133 0.75 -9.47 1.52
CA LEU A 133 0.12 -8.22 1.95
C LEU A 133 -0.99 -7.80 0.97
N GLU A 134 -2.07 -7.27 1.53
CA GLU A 134 -3.21 -6.75 0.80
C GLU A 134 -3.54 -5.35 1.32
N VAL A 135 -3.79 -4.40 0.40
CA VAL A 135 -4.33 -3.06 0.73
C VAL A 135 -5.84 -3.16 0.80
N ASP A 136 -6.43 -2.82 1.95
CA ASP A 136 -7.87 -2.98 2.17
C ASP A 136 -8.64 -1.75 1.67
N GLN A 137 -9.28 -1.86 0.50
CA GLN A 137 -9.96 -0.73 -0.13
C GLN A 137 -11.18 -0.25 0.68
N TYR A 138 -11.88 -1.15 1.37
CA TYR A 138 -13.06 -0.78 2.16
C TYR A 138 -12.66 0.09 3.37
N MET A 139 -11.69 -0.36 4.16
CA MET A 139 -11.14 0.42 5.27
C MET A 139 -10.51 1.72 4.79
N TRP A 140 -9.93 1.72 3.59
CA TRP A 140 -9.38 2.93 3.00
C TRP A 140 -10.48 3.95 2.65
N GLY A 141 -11.60 3.48 2.09
CA GLY A 141 -12.79 4.31 1.90
C GLY A 141 -13.31 4.91 3.20
N ILE A 142 -13.30 4.15 4.31
CA ILE A 142 -13.68 4.68 5.63
C ILE A 142 -12.72 5.78 6.04
N LEU A 143 -11.41 5.53 6.00
CA LEU A 143 -10.39 6.50 6.41
C LEU A 143 -10.51 7.82 5.63
N ASN A 144 -10.76 7.74 4.33
CA ASN A 144 -10.95 8.90 3.46
C ASN A 144 -12.24 9.67 3.78
N ALA A 145 -13.36 8.97 3.97
CA ALA A 145 -14.67 9.60 4.26
C ALA A 145 -14.67 10.45 5.53
N ILE A 146 -13.78 10.17 6.48
CA ILE A 146 -13.68 10.88 7.77
C ILE A 146 -12.27 11.46 8.01
N GLN A 147 -11.47 11.68 6.96
CA GLN A 147 -10.06 12.11 7.06
C GLN A 147 -9.89 13.42 7.85
N HIS A 148 -10.88 14.32 7.78
CA HIS A 148 -10.89 15.62 8.47
C HIS A 148 -11.66 15.60 9.79
N SER A 149 -11.77 14.44 10.43
CA SER A 149 -12.40 14.30 11.75
C SER A 149 -11.45 13.67 12.77
N GLU A 150 -11.74 13.91 14.04
CA GLU A 150 -10.98 13.41 15.19
C GLU A 150 -11.31 11.96 15.57
N PHE A 151 -12.24 11.30 14.87
CA PHE A 151 -12.65 9.95 15.23
C PHE A 151 -11.50 8.95 15.13
N GLU A 152 -11.36 8.15 16.19
CA GLU A 152 -10.32 7.14 16.28
C GLU A 152 -10.84 5.72 16.08
N GLU A 153 -12.16 5.54 16.12
CA GLU A 153 -12.81 4.25 16.00
C GLU A 153 -14.10 4.34 15.16
N VAL A 154 -14.43 3.24 14.50
CA VAL A 154 -15.70 3.02 13.83
C VAL A 154 -16.34 1.73 14.30
N THR A 155 -17.66 1.68 14.27
CA THR A 155 -18.43 0.45 14.47
C THR A 155 -18.99 0.00 13.14
N ILE A 156 -18.74 -1.25 12.76
CA ILE A 156 -19.20 -1.89 11.51
C ILE A 156 -20.22 -2.96 11.89
N ASP A 157 -21.38 -2.98 11.23
CA ASP A 157 -22.43 -3.97 11.47
C ASP A 157 -22.36 -5.18 10.48
N PRO A 158 -23.21 -6.21 10.62
CA PRO A 158 -23.24 -7.37 9.71
C PRO A 158 -23.56 -7.03 8.26
N THR A 159 -24.21 -5.90 7.99
CA THR A 159 -24.44 -5.38 6.63
C THR A 159 -23.20 -4.68 6.06
N CYS A 160 -22.15 -4.57 6.87
CA CYS A 160 -20.95 -3.76 6.64
C CYS A 160 -21.26 -2.28 6.49
N SER A 161 -22.37 -1.82 7.05
CA SER A 161 -22.58 -0.39 7.26
C SER A 161 -21.79 0.04 8.48
N TRP A 162 -21.26 1.26 8.46
CA TRP A 162 -20.37 1.74 9.52
C TRP A 162 -20.80 3.10 10.04
N ARG A 163 -20.42 3.39 11.28
CA ARG A 163 -20.58 4.70 11.91
C ARG A 163 -19.38 5.03 12.78
N PRO A 164 -18.96 6.31 12.88
CA PRO A 164 -17.94 6.71 13.83
C PRO A 164 -18.39 6.46 15.27
N VAL A 165 -17.45 6.09 16.14
CA VAL A 165 -17.68 6.02 17.59
C VAL A 165 -17.42 7.41 18.18
N PRO A 166 -18.41 8.04 18.86
CA PRO A 166 -18.21 9.32 19.52
C PRO A 166 -17.06 9.28 20.54
N ILE A 167 -16.23 10.31 20.51
CA ILE A 167 -15.23 10.54 21.55
C ILE A 167 -16.00 10.99 22.79
N LYS A 168 -16.00 10.19 23.85
CA LYS A 168 -16.52 10.63 25.14
C LYS A 168 -15.56 11.68 25.69
N SER A 169 -15.95 12.94 25.69
CA SER A 169 -15.26 13.95 26.48
C SER A 169 -15.65 13.74 27.94
N ASP A 170 -14.68 13.40 28.80
CA ASP A 170 -14.83 13.39 30.27
C ASP A 170 -14.98 14.81 30.83
N LEU A 171 -15.90 15.59 30.28
CA LEU A 171 -16.25 16.90 30.79
C LEU A 171 -17.55 16.74 31.57
N HIS A 172 -17.41 16.69 32.90
CA HIS A 172 -18.47 17.02 33.85
C HIS A 172 -18.92 18.47 33.58
N ILE A 173 -19.83 18.66 32.63
CA ILE A 173 -20.52 19.94 32.43
C ILE A 173 -21.95 19.70 32.90
N LYS A 174 -22.30 20.40 33.98
CA LYS A 174 -23.68 20.53 34.48
C LYS A 174 -24.58 20.88 33.29
N ASP A 175 -25.71 20.18 33.17
CA ASP A 175 -26.78 20.44 32.20
C ASP A 175 -26.99 21.95 32.00
N ASP A 176 -26.50 22.46 30.87
CA ASP A 176 -26.90 23.74 30.30
C ASP A 176 -27.86 23.40 29.13
N PRO A 177 -29.13 23.84 29.17
CA PRO A 177 -30.18 23.37 28.26
C PRO A 177 -30.01 23.80 26.79
N ASP A 178 -28.99 24.60 26.45
CA ASP A 178 -28.75 25.12 25.09
C ASP A 178 -27.50 24.54 24.39
N GLY A 179 -27.19 23.26 24.64
CA GLY A 179 -26.11 22.54 23.96
C GLY A 179 -26.32 22.40 22.45
N ILE A 180 -25.36 22.92 21.65
CA ILE A 180 -25.25 22.74 20.20
C ILE A 180 -25.48 21.25 19.83
N PRO A 181 -26.40 20.93 18.90
CA PRO A 181 -26.74 19.54 18.61
C PRO A 181 -25.49 18.82 18.11
N SER A 182 -25.06 17.81 18.87
CA SER A 182 -24.04 16.86 18.44
C SER A 182 -24.47 16.35 17.06
N LYS A 183 -23.75 16.73 16.00
CA LYS A 183 -24.06 16.28 14.64
C LYS A 183 -24.12 14.75 14.68
N ARG A 184 -25.33 14.18 14.63
CA ARG A 184 -25.51 12.73 14.57
C ARG A 184 -24.86 12.26 13.28
N PHE A 185 -23.70 11.63 13.39
CA PHE A 185 -23.03 11.04 12.25
C PHE A 185 -23.91 9.92 11.70
N LYS A 186 -24.27 10.04 10.43
CA LYS A 186 -25.15 9.08 9.75
C LYS A 186 -24.39 7.78 9.55
N THR A 187 -25.10 6.68 9.71
CA THR A 187 -24.62 5.36 9.28
C THR A 187 -24.37 5.40 7.78
N MET A 188 -23.19 4.96 7.36
CA MET A 188 -22.77 4.89 5.97
C MET A 188 -22.84 3.45 5.49
N SER A 189 -23.59 3.19 4.42
CA SER A 189 -23.63 1.87 3.80
C SER A 189 -22.50 1.71 2.76
N PRO A 190 -22.02 0.48 2.49
CA PRO A 190 -20.99 0.26 1.48
C PRO A 190 -21.31 0.87 0.11
N SER A 191 -22.58 0.80 -0.32
CA SER A 191 -23.03 1.32 -1.62
C SER A 191 -22.99 2.85 -1.73
N GLN A 192 -22.93 3.56 -0.60
CA GLN A 192 -22.84 5.02 -0.54
C GLN A 192 -21.40 5.53 -0.41
N MET A 193 -20.44 4.62 -0.25
CA MET A 193 -19.05 5.01 -0.06
C MET A 193 -18.39 5.38 -1.38
N ILE A 194 -17.70 6.51 -1.40
CA ILE A 194 -16.81 6.88 -2.49
C ILE A 194 -15.45 6.25 -2.22
N MET A 195 -15.04 5.31 -3.08
CA MET A 195 -13.74 4.66 -2.95
C MET A 195 -12.62 5.57 -3.47
N PRO A 196 -11.46 5.61 -2.78
CA PRO A 196 -10.31 6.37 -3.25
C PRO A 196 -9.74 5.77 -4.54
N ASN A 197 -9.29 6.64 -5.44
CA ASN A 197 -8.70 6.26 -6.71
C ASN A 197 -7.22 5.86 -6.52
N VAL A 198 -6.92 4.61 -6.85
CA VAL A 198 -5.56 4.04 -6.68
C VAL A 198 -4.54 4.75 -7.57
N MET A 199 -4.95 5.20 -8.77
CA MET A 199 -4.04 5.91 -9.69
C MET A 199 -3.63 7.27 -9.17
N GLU A 200 -4.57 8.02 -8.57
CA GLU A 200 -4.28 9.30 -7.94
C GLU A 200 -3.28 9.16 -6.79
N MET A 201 -3.38 8.10 -5.99
CA MET A 201 -2.41 7.88 -4.91
C MET A 201 -1.04 7.44 -5.41
N ILE A 202 -0.98 6.57 -6.40
CA ILE A 202 0.30 6.21 -7.03
C ILE A 202 0.98 7.48 -7.56
N ALA A 203 0.20 8.41 -8.13
CA ALA A 203 0.69 9.71 -8.57
C ALA A 203 1.10 10.63 -7.40
N ALA A 204 0.35 10.63 -6.29
CA ALA A 204 0.64 11.42 -5.08
C ALA A 204 1.91 10.95 -4.36
N LEU A 205 2.25 9.66 -4.48
CA LEU A 205 3.58 9.21 -4.10
C LEU A 205 4.61 9.96 -4.97
N GLY A 206 4.42 10.04 -6.30
CA GLY A 206 5.32 10.71 -7.26
C GLY A 206 6.15 9.70 -8.07
N PRO A 207 6.98 10.12 -9.03
CA PRO A 207 7.86 9.21 -9.74
C PRO A 207 8.80 8.52 -8.74
N GLY A 208 8.97 7.19 -8.87
CA GLY A 208 10.05 6.49 -8.17
C GLY A 208 11.41 7.03 -8.64
N PRO A 209 12.49 6.88 -7.87
CA PRO A 209 13.82 7.21 -8.38
C PRO A 209 14.07 6.39 -9.64
N SER A 210 14.20 7.07 -10.78
CA SER A 210 14.67 6.45 -12.01
C SER A 210 16.10 5.96 -11.78
N PRO A 211 16.46 4.71 -12.15
CA PRO A 211 17.84 4.26 -12.11
C PRO A 211 18.72 4.98 -13.15
N TYR A 212 18.13 5.77 -14.04
CA TYR A 212 18.83 6.56 -15.05
C TYR A 212 18.86 8.03 -14.67
N PRO A 213 20.05 8.68 -14.64
CA PRO A 213 20.15 10.12 -14.54
C PRO A 213 19.41 10.77 -15.70
N LEU A 214 18.54 11.75 -15.40
CA LEU A 214 17.96 12.61 -16.42
C LEU A 214 19.10 13.43 -17.05
N PRO A 215 19.13 13.57 -18.40
CA PRO A 215 20.08 14.49 -19.03
C PRO A 215 19.81 15.92 -18.54
N PRO A 216 20.86 16.74 -18.35
CA PRO A 216 20.69 18.12 -17.94
C PRO A 216 19.86 18.89 -18.98
N PRO A 217 19.00 19.83 -18.53
CA PRO A 217 18.26 20.69 -19.44
C PRO A 217 19.25 21.53 -20.28
N PRO A 218 18.93 21.85 -21.55
CA PRO A 218 19.75 22.76 -22.35
C PRO A 218 19.87 24.10 -21.62
N GLY A 219 21.11 24.50 -21.32
CA GLY A 219 21.41 25.68 -20.51
C GLY A 219 20.83 26.97 -21.10
N GLY A 220 20.11 27.72 -20.27
CA GLY A 220 19.83 29.13 -20.51
C GLY A 220 21.10 29.94 -20.23
N THR A 221 21.77 30.41 -21.27
CA THR A 221 22.91 31.32 -21.17
C THR A 221 22.45 32.67 -20.63
N SER A 222 22.92 33.02 -19.43
CA SER A 222 22.88 34.37 -18.89
C SER A 222 23.83 35.28 -19.65
N SER A 223 23.32 36.45 -19.99
CA SER A 223 23.97 37.56 -20.69
C SER A 223 25.23 38.04 -19.96
N ASN A 224 26.31 38.26 -20.70
CA ASN A 224 27.34 39.23 -20.38
C ASN A 224 27.96 39.75 -21.69
N ASP A 225 27.96 41.08 -21.83
CA ASP A 225 28.55 41.86 -22.90
C ASP A 225 30.08 41.65 -23.01
N TYR A 226 30.62 41.70 -24.23
CA TYR A 226 31.63 42.67 -24.66
C TYR A 226 32.06 42.42 -26.13
N SER A 227 32.01 43.50 -26.91
CA SER A 227 32.47 43.64 -28.31
C SER A 227 33.96 43.37 -28.51
N ASN A 228 34.36 42.70 -29.61
CA ASN A 228 35.40 43.21 -30.52
C ASN A 228 35.47 42.46 -31.87
N GLN A 229 35.96 43.19 -32.88
CA GLN A 229 36.09 42.96 -34.33
C GLN A 229 36.86 41.71 -34.78
N GLY A 230 36.57 41.25 -36.01
CA GLY A 230 37.51 40.46 -36.82
C GLY A 230 36.86 39.79 -38.04
N ASN A 231 37.42 40.03 -39.22
CA ASN A 231 36.82 39.84 -40.54
C ASN A 231 37.17 38.49 -41.22
N ASN A 232 36.23 37.97 -42.03
CA ASN A 232 36.34 37.20 -43.28
C ASN A 232 37.05 35.82 -43.35
N TYR A 233 36.35 34.76 -43.80
CA TYR A 233 36.67 33.98 -45.02
C TYR A 233 35.54 32.99 -45.39
N GLN A 234 35.30 32.84 -46.70
CA GLN A 234 34.32 31.98 -47.37
C GLN A 234 34.61 30.47 -47.24
N GLY A 235 33.56 29.64 -47.27
CA GLY A 235 33.66 28.20 -47.51
C GLY A 235 32.31 27.55 -47.80
N HIS A 236 32.06 27.22 -49.07
CA HIS A 236 30.89 26.51 -49.60
C HIS A 236 30.70 25.10 -49.00
N GLY A 237 29.44 24.64 -48.94
CA GLY A 237 29.11 23.23 -48.71
C GLY A 237 27.60 22.96 -48.62
N ASN A 238 26.95 22.85 -49.77
CA ASN A 238 25.56 22.44 -49.96
C ASN A 238 25.47 20.90 -49.91
N PHE A 239 24.57 20.28 -49.13
CA PHE A 239 24.02 18.94 -49.47
C PHE A 239 22.70 18.66 -48.72
N ASP A 240 21.62 18.58 -49.50
CA ASP A 240 20.29 18.03 -49.22
C ASP A 240 20.34 16.51 -49.08
N PHE A 241 19.46 15.91 -48.25
CA PHE A 241 18.98 14.54 -48.45
C PHE A 241 17.50 14.37 -48.03
N PRO A 242 16.69 13.59 -48.80
CA PRO A 242 15.24 13.65 -48.75
C PRO A 242 14.59 12.49 -47.98
N HIS A 243 13.27 12.65 -47.81
CA HIS A 243 12.27 11.72 -47.27
C HIS A 243 12.30 10.28 -47.81
N GLY A 244 11.89 9.34 -46.95
CA GLY A 244 11.38 8.03 -47.35
C GLY A 244 10.52 7.39 -46.25
N ASN A 245 9.23 7.21 -46.53
CA ASN A 245 8.29 6.33 -45.81
C ASN A 245 8.23 4.99 -46.56
N PRO A 246 7.97 3.84 -45.90
CA PRO A 246 6.65 3.16 -45.99
C PRO A 246 6.28 2.45 -44.65
N GLY A 247 5.04 2.06 -44.31
CA GLY A 247 4.03 1.25 -45.02
C GLY A 247 3.99 -0.16 -44.37
N GLY A 248 2.80 -0.64 -43.96
CA GLY A 248 2.59 -1.68 -42.92
C GLY A 248 2.48 -3.16 -43.36
N THR A 249 1.74 -3.95 -42.54
CA THR A 249 1.41 -5.41 -42.58
C THR A 249 2.46 -6.33 -41.91
N SER A 250 2.18 -7.48 -41.26
CA SER A 250 1.00 -8.25 -40.81
C SER A 250 1.49 -9.28 -39.75
N MET A 251 0.53 -9.95 -39.10
CA MET A 251 0.55 -10.82 -37.92
C MET A 251 0.99 -12.28 -38.19
N ASN A 252 1.42 -12.96 -37.10
CA ASN A 252 1.51 -14.41 -36.82
C ASN A 252 2.60 -15.28 -37.49
N ASP A 253 3.45 -15.91 -36.65
CA ASP A 253 3.55 -17.38 -36.64
C ASP A 253 4.09 -17.96 -35.32
N PHE A 254 3.64 -19.17 -35.05
CA PHE A 254 3.61 -19.92 -33.79
C PHE A 254 4.91 -20.72 -33.51
N MET A 255 5.12 -21.05 -32.22
CA MET A 255 5.73 -22.28 -31.68
C MET A 255 7.12 -22.72 -32.18
N HIS A 256 8.13 -22.71 -31.31
CA HIS A 256 9.04 -23.86 -31.09
C HIS A 256 9.71 -23.76 -29.70
N GLY A 257 9.62 -24.84 -28.92
CA GLY A 257 10.26 -25.00 -27.60
C GLY A 257 11.74 -25.40 -27.68
N PRO A 258 12.46 -25.46 -26.54
CA PRO A 258 13.91 -25.64 -26.53
C PRO A 258 14.34 -27.12 -26.65
N PRO A 259 15.54 -27.42 -27.18
CA PRO A 259 16.04 -28.78 -27.34
C PRO A 259 16.63 -29.35 -26.04
N GLN A 260 16.50 -30.67 -25.90
CA GLN A 260 17.11 -31.51 -24.87
C GLN A 260 18.61 -31.72 -25.15
N LEU A 261 19.42 -31.68 -24.10
CA LEU A 261 20.84 -32.06 -24.11
C LEU A 261 20.99 -33.50 -23.62
N SER A 262 21.66 -34.32 -24.42
CA SER A 262 22.27 -35.60 -24.06
C SER A 262 23.68 -35.39 -23.53
#